data_AF-A0A822B154-F1
#
_entry.id   AF-A0A822B154-F1
#
_cell.length_a   1.000
_cell.length_b   1.000
_cell.length_c   1.000
_cell.angle_alpha   90.00
_cell.angle_beta   90.00
_cell.angle_gamma   90.00
#
_symmetry.space_group_name_H-M   'P 1'
#
loop_
_entity.id
_entity.type
_entity.pdbx_description
1 polymer ?
#
loop_
_entity_poly.entity_id
_entity_poly.type
_entity_poly.pdbx_seq_one_letter_code
_entity_poly.pdbx_strand_id
1 'polypeptide(L)'
;MFLHTILLVLDLKNDAEKCARKLHRIELSPGQEMIVCEKVINICAQKQSYDLFFGLLSQHLCSSKREYVKCFEKAFKDQYDLAHHLDNMKLKNISKLFSHLLLTNSISWRVYIRLFLISTKLNKCLTDRTLREYFPGIFPRDNPINRKFSIDFFASIGLHGLTNELQEEEDDDDDDDENENRIKDLRHESRMQEDNKQEK
;
A
#
# COMPACT_ATOMS: atom_id res chain seq x y z
N MET A 1 -33.25 2.41 -11.68
CA MET A 1 -32.89 3.07 -12.96
C MET A 1 -31.36 3.10 -13.15
N PHE A 2 -30.60 3.61 -12.17
CA PHE A 2 -29.13 3.76 -12.24
C PHE A 2 -28.30 2.49 -12.54
N LEU A 3 -28.55 1.37 -11.85
CA LEU A 3 -27.83 0.10 -12.09
C LEU A 3 -28.10 -0.51 -13.48
N HIS A 4 -29.29 -0.27 -14.04
CA HIS A 4 -29.66 -0.76 -15.36
C HIS A 4 -28.95 0.04 -16.47
N THR A 5 -28.79 1.36 -16.26
CA THR A 5 -28.00 2.22 -17.15
C THR A 5 -26.52 1.82 -17.19
N ILE A 6 -25.92 1.48 -16.04
CA ILE A 6 -24.54 0.99 -15.98
C ILE A 6 -24.38 -0.32 -16.76
N LEU A 7 -25.32 -1.27 -16.59
CA LEU A 7 -25.32 -2.52 -17.34
C LEU A 7 -25.40 -2.29 -18.85
N LEU A 8 -26.32 -1.43 -19.29
CA LEU A 8 -26.45 -1.07 -20.71
C LEU A 8 -25.16 -0.46 -21.28
N VAL A 9 -24.48 0.41 -20.54
CA VAL A 9 -23.22 1.00 -21.01
C VAL A 9 -22.09 -0.04 -21.11
N LEU A 10 -22.08 -1.04 -20.23
CA LEU A 10 -21.08 -2.11 -20.21
C LEU A 10 -21.36 -3.21 -21.25
N ASP A 11 -22.64 -3.50 -21.53
CA ASP A 11 -23.06 -4.49 -22.52
C ASP A 11 -22.84 -4.05 -23.97
N LEU A 12 -22.67 -2.74 -24.21
CA LEU A 12 -22.37 -2.22 -25.55
C LEU A 12 -21.03 -2.70 -26.12
N LYS A 13 -20.15 -3.33 -25.31
CA LYS A 13 -18.88 -3.98 -25.71
C LYS A 13 -18.14 -3.25 -26.83
N ASN A 14 -18.09 -1.93 -26.76
CA ASN A 14 -17.42 -1.10 -27.73
C ASN A 14 -16.38 -0.29 -26.99
N ASP A 15 -15.23 -0.09 -27.62
CA ASP A 15 -14.17 0.87 -27.25
C ASP A 15 -14.22 1.35 -25.79
N ALA A 16 -13.36 0.74 -24.95
CA ALA A 16 -13.34 0.96 -23.50
C ALA A 16 -13.26 2.45 -23.11
N GLU A 17 -12.56 3.26 -23.90
CA GLU A 17 -12.43 4.68 -23.68
C GLU A 17 -13.77 5.42 -23.87
N LYS A 18 -14.54 5.03 -24.90
CA LYS A 18 -15.89 5.59 -25.14
C LYS A 18 -16.85 5.19 -24.02
N CYS A 19 -16.77 3.97 -23.51
CA CYS A 19 -17.56 3.54 -22.35
C CYS A 19 -17.20 4.35 -21.10
N ALA A 20 -15.92 4.55 -20.80
CA ALA A 20 -15.47 5.38 -19.68
C ALA A 20 -16.00 6.83 -19.79
N ARG A 21 -15.93 7.42 -20.99
CA ARG A 21 -16.47 8.75 -21.27
C ARG A 21 -17.99 8.83 -21.10
N LYS A 22 -18.73 7.80 -21.51
CA LYS A 22 -20.18 7.72 -21.28
C LYS A 22 -20.52 7.63 -19.79
N LEU A 23 -19.79 6.82 -19.02
CA LEU A 23 -19.98 6.71 -17.57
C LEU A 23 -19.75 8.05 -16.86
N HIS A 24 -18.82 8.87 -17.33
CA HIS A 24 -18.59 10.21 -16.79
C HIS A 24 -19.77 11.17 -16.98
N ARG A 25 -20.53 11.02 -18.07
CA ARG A 25 -21.68 11.89 -18.36
C ARG A 25 -22.90 11.60 -17.48
N ILE A 26 -22.88 10.51 -16.71
CA ILE A 26 -24.02 10.09 -15.87
C ILE A 26 -24.09 10.90 -14.55
N GLU A 27 -23.16 11.84 -14.29
CA GLU A 27 -23.11 12.66 -13.07
C GLU A 27 -23.30 11.83 -11.79
N LEU A 28 -22.25 11.10 -11.43
CA LEU A 28 -22.25 10.29 -10.22
C LEU A 28 -22.21 11.17 -8.97
N SER A 29 -23.09 10.88 -8.00
CA SER A 29 -22.95 11.40 -6.64
C SER A 29 -21.69 10.80 -6.00
N PRO A 30 -20.99 11.55 -5.12
CA PRO A 30 -19.83 11.03 -4.40
C PRO A 30 -20.13 9.69 -3.72
N GLY A 31 -19.31 8.67 -4.00
CA GLY A 31 -19.46 7.32 -3.45
C GLY A 31 -20.14 6.32 -4.37
N GLN A 32 -20.82 6.78 -5.43
CA GLN A 32 -21.39 5.89 -6.45
C GLN A 32 -20.32 5.27 -7.37
N GLU A 33 -19.10 5.81 -7.37
CA GLU A 33 -17.95 5.24 -8.08
C GLU A 33 -17.68 3.79 -7.67
N MET A 34 -17.87 3.47 -6.38
CA MET A 34 -17.73 2.10 -5.88
C MET A 34 -18.70 1.14 -6.56
N ILE A 35 -19.95 1.55 -6.73
CA ILE A 35 -20.99 0.73 -7.38
C ILE A 35 -20.58 0.40 -8.82
N VAL A 36 -19.97 1.37 -9.52
CA VAL A 36 -19.43 1.15 -10.87
C VAL A 36 -18.27 0.15 -10.85
N CYS A 37 -17.29 0.32 -9.97
CA CYS A 37 -16.16 -0.60 -9.80
C CYS A 37 -16.63 -2.03 -9.50
N GLU A 38 -17.50 -2.19 -8.51
CA GLU A 38 -18.08 -3.49 -8.14
C GLU A 38 -18.82 -4.12 -9.32
N LYS A 39 -19.57 -3.33 -10.07
CA LYS A 39 -20.31 -3.85 -11.22
C LYS A 39 -19.39 -4.33 -12.32
N VAL A 40 -18.33 -3.58 -12.63
CA VAL A 40 -17.27 -3.97 -13.59
C VAL A 40 -16.61 -5.28 -13.16
N ILE A 41 -16.21 -5.39 -11.89
CA ILE A 41 -15.57 -6.59 -11.34
C ILE A 41 -16.52 -7.80 -11.40
N ASN A 42 -17.77 -7.63 -10.97
CA ASN A 42 -18.75 -8.72 -10.94
C ASN A 42 -19.06 -9.24 -12.35
N ILE A 43 -19.22 -8.37 -13.34
CA ILE A 43 -19.44 -8.79 -14.73
C ILE A 43 -18.20 -9.49 -15.28
N CYS A 44 -17.00 -8.96 -15.02
CA CYS A 44 -15.74 -9.58 -15.42
C CYS A 44 -15.59 -10.99 -14.81
N ALA A 45 -15.91 -11.15 -13.53
CA ALA A 45 -15.84 -12.41 -12.81
C ALA A 45 -16.79 -13.48 -13.41
N GLN A 46 -17.99 -13.06 -13.84
CA GLN A 46 -19.00 -13.97 -14.41
C GLN A 46 -18.72 -14.40 -15.87
N LYS A 47 -17.73 -13.83 -16.56
CA LYS A 47 -17.39 -14.25 -17.93
C LYS A 47 -16.77 -15.65 -17.97
N GLN A 48 -17.03 -16.40 -19.05
CA GLN A 48 -16.35 -17.68 -19.27
C GLN A 48 -14.85 -17.53 -19.54
N SER A 49 -14.42 -16.38 -20.04
CA SER A 49 -13.00 -16.05 -20.23
C SER A 49 -12.77 -14.57 -19.96
N TYR A 50 -11.56 -14.25 -19.51
CA TYR A 50 -11.16 -12.87 -19.28
C TYR A 50 -11.17 -12.07 -20.59
N ASP A 51 -11.83 -10.92 -20.54
CA ASP A 51 -11.94 -9.97 -21.64
C ASP A 51 -11.12 -8.72 -21.29
N LEU A 52 -10.11 -8.40 -22.10
CA LEU A 52 -9.19 -7.28 -21.88
C LEU A 52 -9.92 -5.94 -21.79
N PHE A 53 -11.12 -5.84 -22.37
CA PHE A 53 -12.01 -4.69 -22.24
C PHE A 53 -12.15 -4.21 -20.79
N PHE A 54 -12.30 -5.13 -19.82
CA PHE A 54 -12.48 -4.75 -18.41
C PHE A 54 -11.22 -4.15 -17.79
N GLY A 55 -10.03 -4.61 -18.21
CA GLY A 55 -8.75 -4.02 -17.80
C GLY A 55 -8.60 -2.59 -18.33
N LEU A 56 -8.82 -2.41 -19.63
CA LEU A 56 -8.75 -1.09 -20.29
C LEU A 56 -9.79 -0.11 -19.72
N LEU A 57 -11.04 -0.55 -19.55
CA LEU A 57 -12.09 0.28 -18.98
C LEU A 57 -11.72 0.75 -17.56
N SER A 58 -11.28 -0.17 -16.72
CA SER A 58 -10.89 0.14 -15.33
C SER A 58 -9.69 1.09 -15.28
N GLN A 59 -8.70 0.90 -16.17
CA GLN A 59 -7.57 1.82 -16.34
C GLN A 59 -8.02 3.23 -16.74
N HIS A 60 -8.94 3.36 -17.70
CA HIS A 60 -9.48 4.66 -18.09
C HIS A 60 -10.26 5.32 -16.95
N LEU A 61 -11.04 4.56 -16.17
CA LEU A 61 -11.73 5.07 -14.99
C LEU A 61 -10.73 5.60 -13.94
N CYS A 62 -9.69 4.83 -13.62
CA CYS A 62 -8.61 5.24 -12.71
C CYS A 62 -7.87 6.49 -13.18
N SER A 63 -7.61 6.59 -14.48
CA SER A 63 -6.94 7.75 -15.09
C SER A 63 -7.80 9.02 -15.05
N SER A 64 -9.13 8.86 -14.96
CA SER A 64 -10.06 9.98 -15.00
C SER A 64 -10.29 10.62 -13.62
N LYS A 65 -10.49 9.80 -12.57
CA LYS A 65 -10.72 10.29 -11.20
C LYS A 65 -10.00 9.42 -10.17
N ARG A 66 -9.37 10.07 -9.19
CA ARG A 66 -8.65 9.39 -8.08
C ARG A 66 -9.58 8.58 -7.18
N GLU A 67 -10.86 8.91 -7.15
CA GLU A 67 -11.90 8.17 -6.43
C GLU A 67 -12.00 6.73 -6.94
N TYR A 68 -11.91 6.50 -8.26
CA TYR A 68 -11.91 5.15 -8.83
C TYR A 68 -10.70 4.34 -8.40
N VAL A 69 -9.52 4.97 -8.30
CA VAL A 69 -8.31 4.30 -7.79
C VAL A 69 -8.58 3.77 -6.38
N LYS A 70 -9.08 4.61 -5.47
CA LYS A 70 -9.43 4.20 -4.10
C LYS A 70 -10.48 3.09 -4.08
N CYS A 71 -11.50 3.18 -4.95
CA CYS A 71 -12.54 2.15 -5.06
C CYS A 71 -11.98 0.81 -5.53
N PHE A 72 -11.13 0.79 -6.56
CA PHE A 72 -10.49 -0.45 -7.04
C PHE A 72 -9.47 -1.02 -6.05
N GLU A 73 -8.72 -0.17 -5.34
CA GLU A 73 -7.81 -0.61 -4.29
C GLU A 73 -8.57 -1.27 -3.12
N LYS A 74 -9.68 -0.68 -2.68
CA LYS A 74 -10.56 -1.30 -1.68
C LYS A 74 -11.17 -2.60 -2.22
N ALA A 75 -11.68 -2.59 -3.45
CA ALA A 75 -12.27 -3.79 -4.04
C ALA A 75 -11.24 -4.92 -4.20
N PHE A 76 -9.97 -4.61 -4.48
CA PHE A 76 -8.89 -5.61 -4.54
C PHE A 76 -8.72 -6.33 -3.21
N LYS A 77 -8.70 -5.59 -2.10
CA LYS A 77 -8.68 -6.15 -0.75
C LYS A 77 -9.90 -7.04 -0.50
N ASP A 78 -11.09 -6.52 -0.76
CA ASP A 78 -12.34 -7.25 -0.52
C ASP A 78 -12.39 -8.56 -1.33
N GLN A 79 -11.94 -8.55 -2.59
CA GLN A 79 -11.85 -9.75 -3.42
C GLN A 79 -10.78 -10.73 -2.95
N TYR A 80 -9.65 -10.24 -2.42
CA TYR A 80 -8.60 -11.08 -1.86
C TYR A 80 -9.09 -11.81 -0.60
N ASP A 81 -9.77 -11.10 0.31
CA ASP A 81 -10.34 -11.68 1.53
C ASP A 81 -11.39 -12.75 1.19
N LEU A 82 -12.15 -12.57 0.10
CA LEU A 82 -13.15 -13.52 -0.38
C LEU A 82 -12.60 -14.60 -1.32
N ALA A 83 -11.30 -14.60 -1.66
CA ALA A 83 -10.74 -15.44 -2.72
C ALA A 83 -11.02 -16.94 -2.54
N HIS A 84 -11.06 -17.42 -1.30
CA HIS A 84 -11.33 -18.81 -0.94
C HIS A 84 -12.79 -19.25 -1.17
N HIS A 85 -13.71 -18.30 -1.31
CA HIS A 85 -15.11 -18.54 -1.65
C HIS A 85 -15.40 -18.38 -3.15
N LEU A 86 -14.42 -17.94 -3.94
CA LEU A 86 -14.57 -17.78 -5.38
C LEU A 86 -14.31 -19.09 -6.11
N ASP A 87 -15.12 -19.39 -7.12
CA ASP A 87 -14.80 -20.48 -8.04
C ASP A 87 -13.54 -20.15 -8.87
N ASN A 88 -12.91 -21.19 -9.41
CA ASN A 88 -11.64 -21.06 -10.15
C ASN A 88 -11.73 -20.09 -11.34
N MET A 89 -12.88 -20.00 -12.00
CA MET A 89 -13.06 -19.16 -13.18
C MET A 89 -13.17 -17.69 -12.79
N LYS A 90 -13.99 -17.39 -11.77
CA LYS A 90 -14.08 -16.04 -11.19
C LYS A 90 -12.73 -15.58 -10.67
N LEU A 91 -12.05 -16.42 -9.90
CA LEU A 91 -10.73 -16.11 -9.36
C LEU A 91 -9.73 -15.80 -10.48
N LYS A 92 -9.71 -16.61 -11.54
CA LYS A 92 -8.85 -16.39 -12.72
C LYS A 92 -9.14 -15.06 -13.41
N ASN A 93 -10.41 -14.72 -13.62
CA ASN A 93 -10.78 -13.48 -14.29
C ASN A 93 -10.48 -12.24 -13.44
N ILE A 94 -10.80 -12.30 -12.14
CA ILE A 94 -10.51 -11.22 -11.18
C ILE A 94 -9.00 -11.03 -11.06
N SER A 95 -8.22 -12.11 -10.97
CA SER A 95 -6.76 -12.03 -10.91
C SER A 95 -6.17 -11.35 -12.14
N LYS A 96 -6.66 -11.68 -13.35
CA LYS A 96 -6.23 -11.03 -14.59
C LYS A 96 -6.60 -9.54 -14.63
N LEU A 97 -7.79 -9.18 -14.15
CA LEU A 97 -8.21 -7.78 -14.05
C LEU A 97 -7.27 -6.96 -13.16
N PHE A 98 -7.00 -7.42 -11.94
CA PHE A 98 -6.14 -6.69 -11.02
C PHE A 98 -4.66 -6.75 -11.42
N SER A 99 -4.21 -7.84 -12.06
CA SER A 99 -2.88 -7.90 -12.67
C SER A 99 -2.70 -6.82 -13.73
N HIS A 100 -3.70 -6.58 -14.59
CA HIS A 100 -3.67 -5.47 -15.56
C HIS A 100 -3.55 -4.11 -14.86
N LEU A 101 -4.35 -3.87 -13.82
CA LEU A 101 -4.36 -2.60 -13.09
C LEU A 101 -3.03 -2.31 -12.39
N LEU A 102 -2.40 -3.32 -11.79
CA LEU A 102 -1.09 -3.22 -11.17
C LEU A 102 0.00 -2.96 -12.22
N LEU A 103 0.02 -3.74 -13.31
CA LEU A 103 1.04 -3.62 -14.36
C LEU A 103 0.99 -2.25 -15.06
N THR A 104 -0.21 -1.68 -15.21
CA THR A 104 -0.41 -0.37 -15.83
C THR A 104 -0.30 0.80 -14.85
N ASN A 105 0.06 0.55 -13.58
CA ASN A 105 0.10 1.55 -12.50
C ASN A 105 -1.23 2.31 -12.31
N SER A 106 -2.35 1.70 -12.68
CA SER A 106 -3.70 2.25 -12.45
C SER A 106 -4.10 2.19 -10.98
N ILE A 107 -3.52 1.24 -10.23
CA ILE A 107 -3.56 1.14 -8.77
C ILE A 107 -2.14 0.89 -8.26
N SER A 108 -1.86 1.27 -7.01
CA SER A 108 -0.50 1.14 -6.49
C SER A 108 -0.15 -0.31 -6.12
N TRP A 109 1.06 -0.76 -6.47
CA TRP A 109 1.65 -2.00 -5.95
C TRP A 109 1.72 -2.05 -4.42
N ARG A 110 1.68 -0.89 -3.76
CA ARG A 110 1.60 -0.79 -2.29
C ARG A 110 0.42 -1.58 -1.73
N VAL A 111 -0.71 -1.66 -2.44
CA VAL A 111 -1.88 -2.42 -1.98
C VAL A 111 -1.60 -3.92 -1.97
N TYR A 112 -0.90 -4.44 -2.98
CA TYR A 112 -0.50 -5.84 -3.02
C TYR A 112 0.47 -6.18 -1.89
N ILE A 113 1.51 -5.36 -1.70
CA ILE A 113 2.49 -5.54 -0.63
C ILE A 113 1.79 -5.53 0.74
N ARG A 114 0.87 -4.59 0.96
CA ARG A 114 0.08 -4.51 2.19
C ARG A 114 -0.75 -5.77 2.43
N LEU A 115 -1.45 -6.29 1.42
CA LEU A 115 -2.24 -7.52 1.56
C LEU A 115 -1.37 -8.74 1.87
N PHE A 116 -0.23 -8.86 1.19
CA PHE A 116 0.71 -9.96 1.39
C PHE A 116 1.29 -9.95 2.81
N LEU A 117 1.73 -8.78 3.29
CA LEU A 117 2.31 -8.61 4.62
C LEU A 117 1.30 -8.73 5.77
N ILE A 118 0.04 -8.33 5.55
CA ILE A 118 -1.05 -8.51 6.55
C ILE A 118 -1.48 -9.97 6.67
N SER A 119 -1.22 -10.81 5.66
CA SER A 119 -1.64 -12.21 5.71
C SER A 119 -1.15 -12.86 7.01
N THR A 120 -2.08 -13.43 7.77
CA THR A 120 -1.82 -13.92 9.14
C THR A 120 -0.69 -14.94 9.21
N LYS A 121 -0.41 -15.63 8.10
CA LYS A 121 0.71 -16.57 7.98
C LYS A 121 2.05 -15.85 7.92
N LEU A 122 2.19 -14.86 7.04
CA LEU A 122 3.46 -14.15 6.87
C LEU A 122 3.71 -13.18 8.02
N ASN A 123 2.68 -12.51 8.52
CA ASN A 123 2.80 -11.64 9.68
C ASN A 123 3.32 -12.41 10.90
N LYS A 124 2.81 -13.62 11.16
CA LYS A 124 3.32 -14.50 12.22
C LYS A 124 4.79 -14.90 12.02
N CYS A 125 5.19 -15.20 10.79
CA CYS A 125 6.59 -15.49 10.49
C CYS A 125 7.50 -14.27 10.66
N LEU A 126 7.06 -13.09 10.23
CA LEU A 126 7.85 -11.86 10.31
C LEU A 126 7.94 -11.29 11.73
N THR A 127 6.98 -11.60 12.59
CA THR A 127 6.99 -11.25 14.02
C THR A 127 7.67 -12.29 14.88
N ASP A 128 8.07 -13.44 14.32
CA ASP A 128 8.78 -14.47 15.06
C ASP A 128 10.20 -13.99 15.40
N ARG A 129 10.47 -13.86 16.71
CA ARG A 129 11.75 -13.40 17.24
C ARG A 129 12.92 -14.28 16.81
N THR A 130 12.69 -15.58 16.59
CA THR A 130 13.74 -16.54 16.20
C THR A 130 14.15 -16.40 14.74
N LEU A 131 13.26 -15.89 13.88
CA LEU A 131 13.50 -15.75 12.45
C LEU A 131 14.07 -14.38 12.08
N ARG A 132 14.15 -13.45 13.03
CA ARG A 132 14.49 -12.04 12.78
C ARG A 132 15.89 -11.83 12.21
N GLU A 133 16.85 -12.63 12.65
CA GLU A 133 18.23 -12.63 12.13
C GLU A 133 18.32 -13.02 10.63
N TYR A 134 17.30 -13.69 10.11
CA TYR A 134 17.24 -14.09 8.69
C TYR A 134 16.61 -13.03 7.79
N PHE A 135 16.14 -11.90 8.35
CA PHE A 135 15.50 -10.82 7.61
C PHE A 135 16.23 -9.46 7.68
N PRO A 136 17.57 -9.39 7.56
CA PRO A 136 18.32 -8.13 7.70
C PRO A 136 17.96 -7.10 6.63
N GLY A 137 17.50 -7.54 5.44
CA GLY A 137 17.05 -6.62 4.39
C GLY A 137 15.64 -6.04 4.63
N ILE A 138 14.86 -6.62 5.54
CA ILE A 138 13.51 -6.14 5.90
C ILE A 138 13.59 -5.34 7.19
N PHE A 139 14.34 -5.85 8.18
CA PHE A 139 14.58 -5.22 9.47
C PHE A 139 16.07 -4.95 9.65
N PRO A 140 16.63 -3.95 8.95
CA PRO A 140 18.02 -3.59 9.06
C PRO A 140 18.34 -3.05 10.47
N ARG A 141 19.39 -3.59 11.10
CA ARG A 141 19.94 -3.14 12.39
C ARG A 141 21.36 -2.56 12.28
N ASP A 142 21.91 -2.61 11.07
CA ASP A 142 23.28 -2.26 10.74
C ASP A 142 23.51 -0.76 10.59
N ASN A 143 22.54 -0.04 10.02
CA ASN A 143 22.68 1.38 9.71
C ASN A 143 21.43 2.16 10.15
N PRO A 144 21.56 3.24 10.94
CA PRO A 144 20.43 4.04 11.40
C PRO A 144 19.61 4.62 10.24
N ILE A 145 20.22 4.93 9.10
CA ILE A 145 19.50 5.40 7.90
C ILE A 145 18.57 4.32 7.35
N ASN A 146 19.05 3.07 7.28
CA ASN A 146 18.27 1.95 6.78
C ASN A 146 17.17 1.57 7.77
N ARG A 147 17.45 1.66 9.07
CA ARG A 147 16.49 1.45 10.15
C ARG A 147 15.32 2.43 10.04
N LYS A 148 15.62 3.73 9.95
CA LYS A 148 14.65 4.81 9.78
C LYS A 148 13.81 4.63 8.53
N PHE A 149 14.47 4.30 7.41
CA PHE A 149 13.76 3.99 6.16
C PHE A 149 12.79 2.81 6.32
N SER A 150 13.19 1.75 7.01
CA SER A 150 12.32 0.60 7.27
C SER A 150 11.12 0.99 8.13
N ILE A 151 11.35 1.71 9.24
CA ILE A 151 10.29 2.22 10.13
C ILE A 151 9.30 3.08 9.36
N ASP A 152 9.79 4.07 8.61
CA ASP A 152 8.96 4.97 7.81
C ASP A 152 8.18 4.23 6.72
N PHE A 153 8.83 3.27 6.06
CA PHE A 153 8.19 2.45 5.04
C PHE A 153 7.02 1.66 5.62
N PHE A 154 7.24 0.92 6.71
CA PHE A 154 6.21 0.12 7.37
C PHE A 154 5.10 0.98 7.99
N ALA A 155 5.43 2.16 8.53
CA ALA A 155 4.44 3.15 8.96
C ALA A 155 3.57 3.63 7.78
N SER A 156 4.18 3.94 6.63
CA SER A 156 3.48 4.45 5.44
C SER A 156 2.50 3.45 4.82
N ILE A 157 2.74 2.15 4.97
CA ILE A 157 1.83 1.08 4.53
C ILE A 157 0.85 0.62 5.63
N GLY A 158 0.90 1.25 6.80
CA GLY A 158 0.01 0.99 7.93
C GLY A 158 0.32 -0.31 8.68
N LEU A 159 1.60 -0.66 8.78
CA LEU A 159 2.14 -1.84 9.47
C LEU A 159 3.12 -1.46 10.59
N HIS A 160 2.84 -0.37 11.31
CA HIS A 160 3.74 0.15 12.34
C HIS A 160 4.16 -0.92 13.36
N GLY A 161 3.26 -1.83 13.74
CA GLY A 161 3.52 -2.86 14.75
C GLY A 161 4.62 -3.86 14.37
N LEU A 162 5.03 -3.94 13.10
CA LEU A 162 6.14 -4.80 12.68
C LEU A 162 7.52 -4.22 13.06
N THR A 163 7.61 -2.91 13.25
CA THR A 163 8.88 -2.20 13.47
C THR A 163 9.06 -1.67 14.88
N ASN A 164 8.18 -2.00 15.85
CA ASN A 164 8.27 -1.50 17.22
C ASN A 164 9.66 -1.70 17.86
N GLU A 165 10.26 -2.88 17.71
CA GLU A 165 11.63 -3.13 18.24
C GLU A 165 12.70 -2.26 17.56
N LEU A 166 12.54 -1.96 16.26
CA LEU A 166 13.49 -1.07 15.58
C LEU A 166 13.31 0.37 16.06
N GLN A 167 12.09 0.77 16.42
CA GLN A 167 11.82 2.10 16.99
C GLN A 167 12.44 2.23 18.38
N GLU A 168 12.29 1.23 19.23
CA GLU A 168 12.93 1.19 20.55
C GLU A 168 14.46 1.30 20.42
N GLU A 169 15.08 0.57 19.49
CA GLU A 169 16.53 0.67 19.24
C GLU A 169 16.96 2.04 18.67
N GLU A 170 16.11 2.69 17.88
CA GLU A 170 16.39 4.01 17.29
C GLU A 170 16.27 5.14 18.32
N ASP A 171 15.30 5.03 19.23
CA ASP A 171 15.14 5.95 20.37
C ASP A 171 16.31 5.80 21.37
N ASP A 172 16.80 4.57 21.61
CA ASP A 172 17.97 4.31 22.46
C ASP A 172 19.27 4.90 21.85
N ASP A 173 19.47 4.79 20.53
CA ASP A 173 20.64 5.34 19.83
C ASP A 173 20.65 6.89 19.87
N ASP A 174 19.49 7.54 19.74
CA ASP A 174 19.35 9.01 19.81
C ASP A 174 19.65 9.55 21.24
N ASP A 175 19.22 8.83 22.29
CA ASP A 175 19.49 9.18 23.69
C ASP A 175 21.00 9.09 24.02
N ASP A 176 21.69 8.08 23.49
CA ASP A 176 23.14 7.90 23.67
C ASP A 176 23.95 9.00 22.97
N ASP A 177 23.59 9.35 21.74
CA ASP A 177 24.23 10.44 20.99
C ASP A 177 24.02 11.80 21.67
N GLU A 178 22.80 12.08 22.18
CA GLU A 178 22.52 13.32 22.92
C GLU A 178 23.33 13.39 24.23
N ASN A 179 23.42 12.27 24.96
CA ASN A 179 24.22 12.18 26.17
C ASN A 179 25.72 12.35 25.91
N GLU A 180 26.26 11.74 24.85
CA GLU A 180 27.68 11.88 24.48
C GLU A 180 28.02 13.32 24.08
N ASN A 181 27.14 13.99 23.34
CA ASN A 181 27.30 15.40 22.98
C ASN A 181 27.30 16.31 24.21
N ARG A 182 26.39 16.10 25.16
CA ARG A 182 26.36 16.84 26.44
C ARG A 182 27.64 16.63 27.25
N ILE A 183 28.20 15.42 27.28
CA ILE A 183 29.48 15.14 27.97
C ILE A 183 30.65 15.85 27.28
N LYS A 184 30.67 15.90 25.94
CA LYS A 184 31.71 16.63 25.19
C LYS A 184 31.66 18.13 25.46
N ASP A 185 30.47 18.72 25.53
CA ASP A 185 30.28 20.13 25.85
C ASP A 185 30.75 20.46 27.27
N LEU A 186 30.36 19.66 28.28
CA LEU A 186 30.82 19.82 29.66
C LEU A 186 32.35 19.68 29.80
N ARG A 187 32.97 18.76 29.04
CA ARG A 187 34.43 18.61 28.99
C ARG A 187 35.13 19.78 28.31
N HIS A 188 34.48 20.40 27.31
CA HIS A 188 35.00 21.59 26.65
C HIS A 188 34.93 22.82 27.57
N GLU A 189 33.81 23.02 28.26
CA GLU A 189 33.64 24.09 29.26
C GLU A 189 34.62 23.96 30.43
N SER A 190 34.87 22.74 30.90
CA SER A 190 35.81 22.48 32.01
C SER A 190 37.25 22.84 31.64
N ARG A 191 37.70 22.56 30.40
CA ARG A 191 39.05 22.93 29.93
C ARG A 191 39.21 24.46 29.83
N MET A 192 38.18 25.16 29.36
CA MET A 192 38.17 26.62 29.28
C MET A 192 38.27 27.31 30.66
N GLN A 193 37.81 26.64 31.73
CA GLN A 193 37.94 27.14 33.10
C GLN A 193 39.30 26.85 33.74
N GLU A 194 39.98 25.77 33.32
CA GLU A 194 41.34 25.43 33.76
C GLU A 194 42.38 26.36 33.14
N ASP A 195 42.26 26.66 31.84
CA ASP A 195 43.17 27.58 31.13
C ASP A 195 43.08 29.00 31.70
N ASN A 196 41.88 29.46 32.08
CA ASN A 196 41.67 30.77 32.73
C ASN A 196 42.20 30.85 34.18
N LYS A 197 42.56 29.73 34.81
CA LYS A 197 43.15 29.70 36.16
C LYS A 197 44.68 29.73 36.15
N GLN A 198 45.34 29.44 35.02
CA GLN A 198 46.80 29.47 34.91
C GLN A 198 47.38 30.85 34.51
N GLU A 199 46.53 31.80 34.09
CA GLU A 199 46.92 33.18 33.76
C GLU A 199 46.76 34.20 34.92
N LYS A 200 46.51 33.74 36.16
CA LYS A 200 46.51 34.58 37.38
C LYS A 200 47.54 34.12 38.38
#